data_AF-A0A3D5KIU6-F1
#
_entry.id   AF-A0A3D5KIU6-F1
#
_cell.length_a   1.000
_cell.length_b   1.000
_cell.length_c   1.000
_cell.angle_alpha   90.00
_cell.angle_beta   90.00
_cell.angle_gamma   90.00
#
_symmetry.space_group_name_H-M   'P 1'
#
loop_
_entity.id
_entity.type
_entity.pdbx_description
1 polymer ?
#
loop_
_entity_poly.entity_id
_entity_poly.type
_entity_poly.pdbx_seq_one_letter_code
_entity_poly.pdbx_strand_id
1 'polypeptide(L)'
;MLFFNRKLQKELKENEERLRRTDGREVRYVTTRDGLDYGESIIGKYGYIKIEDDIYRIICDDKVIFEHTLKGLFGSELLSLDGIILSYQDKTSKELVEVIAYYKYHRK
;
A
#
# COMPACT_ATOMS: atom_id res chain seq x y z
N MET A 1 25.42 18.14 7.70
CA MET A 1 24.54 17.54 6.66
C MET A 1 24.53 16.00 6.61
N LEU A 2 25.46 15.27 7.23
CA LEU A 2 25.50 13.79 7.16
C LEU A 2 24.36 13.05 7.91
N PHE A 3 23.87 13.63 9.01
CA PHE A 3 22.89 12.96 9.88
C PHE A 3 21.48 12.86 9.28
N PHE A 4 21.08 13.83 8.45
CA PHE A 4 19.76 13.87 7.84
C PHE A 4 19.55 12.74 6.83
N ASN A 5 20.60 12.43 6.05
CA ASN A 5 20.55 11.36 5.07
C ASN A 5 20.45 9.98 5.74
N ARG A 6 21.20 9.74 6.83
CA ARG A 6 21.11 8.47 7.58
C ARG A 6 19.72 8.19 8.15
N LYS A 7 19.04 9.22 8.67
CA LYS A 7 17.67 9.10 9.18
C LYS A 7 16.70 8.71 8.06
N LEU A 8 16.77 9.41 6.93
CA LEU A 8 15.95 9.11 5.75
C LEU A 8 16.20 7.70 5.22
N GLN A 9 17.46 7.28 5.07
CA GLN A 9 17.78 5.92 4.63
C GLN A 9 17.22 4.85 5.57
N LYS A 10 17.29 5.10 6.88
CA LYS A 10 16.70 4.21 7.88
C LYS A 10 15.18 4.12 7.74
N GLU A 11 14.51 5.26 7.58
CA GLU A 11 13.06 5.32 7.39
C GLU A 11 12.60 4.62 6.11
N LEU A 12 13.33 4.81 5.00
CA LEU A 12 13.06 4.13 3.73
C LEU A 12 13.21 2.61 3.87
N LYS A 13 14.23 2.15 4.60
CA LYS A 13 14.45 0.73 4.87
C LYS A 13 13.33 0.15 5.75
N GLU A 14 12.96 0.82 6.82
CA GLU A 14 11.87 0.41 7.71
C GLU A 14 10.53 0.37 6.97
N ASN A 15 10.30 1.31 6.05
CA ASN A 15 9.15 1.33 5.17
C ASN A 15 9.11 0.14 4.21
N GLU A 16 10.24 -0.14 3.56
CA GLU A 16 10.34 -1.30 2.66
C GLU A 16 10.11 -2.61 3.41
N GLU A 17 10.71 -2.78 4.59
CA GLU A 17 10.48 -3.95 5.45
C GLU A 17 9.01 -4.09 5.83
N ARG A 18 8.31 -2.97 6.12
CA ARG A 18 6.87 -2.99 6.42
C ARG A 18 6.05 -3.45 5.22
N LEU A 19 6.31 -2.90 4.03
CA LEU A 19 5.64 -3.32 2.80
C LEU A 19 5.85 -4.82 2.55
N ARG A 20 7.09 -5.31 2.67
CA ARG A 20 7.44 -6.72 2.46
C ARG A 20 6.73 -7.68 3.43
N ARG A 21 6.44 -7.27 4.67
CA ARG A 21 5.65 -8.08 5.62
C ARG A 21 4.20 -8.30 5.19
N THR A 22 3.72 -7.54 4.22
CA THR A 22 2.35 -7.69 3.69
C THR A 22 2.28 -8.67 2.53
N ASP A 23 3.42 -9.12 1.99
CA ASP A 23 3.45 -10.12 0.93
C ASP A 23 2.72 -11.40 1.34
N GLY A 24 1.87 -11.90 0.44
CA GLY A 24 1.02 -13.07 0.68
C GLY A 24 -0.19 -12.84 1.57
N ARG A 25 -0.44 -11.63 2.09
CA ARG A 25 -1.66 -11.36 2.87
C ARG A 25 -2.91 -11.37 2.00
N GLU A 26 -3.95 -12.05 2.46
CA GLU A 26 -5.29 -11.96 1.88
C GLU A 26 -5.92 -10.59 2.17
N VAL A 27 -6.63 -10.05 1.18
CA VAL A 27 -7.29 -8.75 1.19
C VAL A 27 -8.80 -8.96 1.03
N ARG A 28 -9.58 -8.38 1.93
CA ARG A 28 -11.06 -8.39 1.87
C ARG A 28 -11.57 -7.42 0.82
N TYR A 29 -11.07 -6.19 0.84
CA TYR A 29 -11.38 -5.14 -0.13
C TYR A 29 -10.31 -4.06 -0.11
N VAL A 30 -10.24 -3.30 -1.20
CA VAL A 30 -9.34 -2.16 -1.36
C VAL A 30 -10.15 -0.92 -1.66
N THR A 31 -9.83 0.18 -1.00
CA THR A 31 -10.41 1.49 -1.28
C THR A 31 -9.35 2.46 -1.82
N THR A 32 -9.82 3.47 -2.54
CA THR A 32 -9.04 4.67 -2.88
C THR A 32 -9.77 5.89 -2.34
N ARG A 33 -9.03 6.95 -2.01
CA ARG A 33 -9.60 8.26 -1.75
C ARG A 33 -9.59 9.10 -3.02
N ASP A 34 -10.73 9.67 -3.36
CA ASP A 34 -10.79 10.71 -4.40
C ASP A 34 -10.39 12.06 -3.78
N GLY A 35 -9.46 12.76 -4.43
CA GLY A 35 -8.94 14.05 -3.97
C GLY A 35 -9.98 15.18 -4.04
N LEU A 36 -11.08 14.99 -4.78
CA LEU A 36 -12.11 16.01 -4.98
C LEU A 36 -13.26 15.92 -3.96
N ASP A 37 -13.70 14.70 -3.63
CA ASP A 37 -14.94 14.49 -2.85
C ASP A 37 -14.69 13.92 -1.44
N TYR A 38 -13.43 13.71 -1.03
CA TYR A 38 -13.05 13.07 0.25
C TYR A 38 -13.70 11.69 0.50
N GLY A 39 -14.39 11.14 -0.49
CA GLY A 39 -15.07 9.85 -0.42
C GLY A 39 -14.10 8.69 -0.61
N GLU A 40 -14.28 7.63 0.17
CA GLU A 40 -13.61 6.36 -0.06
C GLU A 40 -14.46 5.49 -1.00
N SER A 41 -13.88 5.07 -2.12
CA SER A 41 -14.52 4.18 -3.09
C SER A 41 -13.83 2.83 -3.12
N ILE A 42 -14.59 1.73 -3.12
CA ILE A 42 -14.04 0.38 -3.25
C ILE A 42 -13.61 0.14 -4.70
N ILE A 43 -12.34 -0.18 -4.92
CA ILE A 43 -11.75 -0.45 -6.23
C ILE A 43 -11.46 -1.94 -6.49
N GLY A 44 -11.55 -2.78 -5.46
CA GLY A 44 -11.47 -4.23 -5.61
C GLY A 44 -11.86 -4.98 -4.34
N LYS A 45 -12.21 -6.27 -4.49
CA LYS A 45 -12.63 -7.17 -3.41
C LYS A 45 -11.95 -8.52 -3.58
N TYR A 46 -11.88 -9.29 -2.49
CA TYR A 46 -11.42 -10.69 -2.48
C TYR A 46 -10.08 -10.89 -3.22
N GLY A 47 -9.03 -10.31 -2.64
CA GLY A 47 -7.71 -10.31 -3.25
C GLY A 47 -6.60 -10.82 -2.35
N TYR A 48 -5.39 -10.59 -2.80
CA TYR A 48 -4.17 -10.81 -2.05
C TYR A 48 -3.10 -9.81 -2.48
N ILE A 49 -2.12 -9.59 -1.61
CA ILE A 49 -0.92 -8.82 -1.90
C ILE A 49 0.15 -9.78 -2.40
N LYS A 50 0.84 -9.36 -3.47
CA LYS A 50 2.00 -10.07 -4.00
C LYS A 50 3.13 -9.09 -4.27
N ILE A 51 4.34 -9.42 -3.82
CA ILE A 51 5.55 -8.65 -4.09
C ILE A 51 6.54 -9.53 -4.86
N GLU A 52 6.87 -9.15 -6.09
CA GLU A 52 7.79 -9.88 -6.97
C GLU A 52 8.63 -8.87 -7.75
N ASP A 53 9.94 -9.09 -7.86
CA ASP A 53 10.88 -8.18 -8.54
C ASP A 53 10.78 -6.71 -8.07
N ASP A 54 10.61 -6.49 -6.77
CA ASP A 54 10.40 -5.17 -6.14
C ASP A 54 9.15 -4.41 -6.62
N ILE A 55 8.19 -5.14 -7.19
CA ILE A 55 6.88 -4.63 -7.60
C ILE A 55 5.83 -5.09 -6.60
N TYR A 56 5.17 -4.13 -5.97
CA TYR A 56 4.04 -4.32 -5.07
C TYR A 56 2.75 -4.39 -5.88
N ARG A 57 2.02 -5.49 -5.78
CA ARG A 57 0.73 -5.68 -6.46
C ARG A 57 -0.36 -6.02 -5.46
N ILE A 58 -1.54 -5.46 -5.69
CA ILE A 58 -2.78 -5.98 -5.10
C ILE A 58 -3.60 -6.57 -6.25
N ILE A 59 -3.91 -7.86 -6.11
CA ILE A 59 -4.64 -8.64 -7.11
C ILE A 59 -5.99 -9.00 -6.52
N CYS A 60 -7.07 -8.57 -7.17
CA CYS A 60 -8.46 -8.83 -6.78
C CYS A 60 -9.20 -9.45 -7.96
N ASP A 61 -9.93 -10.54 -7.75
CA ASP A 61 -10.68 -11.24 -8.80
C ASP A 61 -9.85 -11.44 -10.10
N ASP A 62 -8.62 -11.95 -9.95
CA ASP A 62 -7.62 -12.17 -11.01
C ASP A 62 -7.21 -10.92 -11.81
N LYS A 63 -7.51 -9.72 -11.31
CA LYS A 63 -7.11 -8.44 -11.89
C LYS A 63 -6.15 -7.70 -10.97
N VAL A 64 -5.09 -7.16 -11.55
CA VAL A 64 -4.22 -6.22 -10.85
C VAL A 64 -4.98 -4.90 -10.71
N ILE A 65 -5.37 -4.56 -9.49
CA ILE A 65 -6.09 -3.31 -9.19
C ILE A 65 -5.15 -2.20 -8.73
N PHE A 66 -3.95 -2.58 -8.27
CA PHE A 66 -2.90 -1.67 -7.84
C PHE A 66 -1.55 -2.29 -8.16
N GLU A 67 -0.66 -1.49 -8.75
CA GLU A 67 0.72 -1.87 -9.02
C GLU A 67 1.64 -0.66 -8.79
N HIS A 68 2.70 -0.85 -8.00
CA HIS A 68 3.73 0.18 -7.82
C HIS A 68 5.07 -0.45 -7.45
N THR A 69 6.18 0.19 -7.83
CA THR A 69 7.51 -0.21 -7.34
C THR A 69 7.63 0.07 -5.85
N LEU A 70 8.33 -0.77 -5.08
CA LEU A 70 8.59 -0.49 -3.65
C LEU A 70 9.30 0.86 -3.45
N LYS A 71 10.15 1.24 -4.40
CA LYS A 71 10.75 2.57 -4.45
C LYS A 71 9.68 3.63 -4.69
N GLY A 72 9.52 4.54 -3.72
CA GLY A 72 8.54 5.64 -3.78
C GLY A 72 7.14 5.28 -3.30
N LEU A 73 6.92 4.05 -2.82
CA LEU A 73 5.70 3.64 -2.15
C LEU A 73 5.89 3.73 -0.64
N PHE A 74 4.98 4.39 0.08
CA PHE A 74 4.99 4.45 1.53
C PHE A 74 3.83 3.64 2.11
N GLY A 75 4.14 2.78 3.08
CA GLY A 75 3.17 1.95 3.77
C GLY A 75 3.01 2.37 5.22
N SER A 76 1.78 2.52 5.70
CA SER A 76 1.46 2.66 7.12
C SER A 76 0.34 1.70 7.52
N GLU A 77 0.47 1.06 8.68
CA GLU A 77 -0.58 0.13 9.16
C GLU A 77 -1.78 0.90 9.66
N LEU A 78 -2.99 0.38 9.43
CA LEU A 78 -4.18 0.87 10.12
C LEU A 78 -4.03 0.68 11.63
N LEU A 79 -4.59 1.60 12.43
CA LEU A 79 -4.58 1.49 13.90
C LEU A 79 -5.25 0.20 14.39
N SER A 80 -6.22 -0.30 13.63
CA SER A 80 -6.91 -1.59 13.84
C SER A 80 -6.05 -2.81 13.49
N LEU A 81 -4.88 -2.62 12.88
CA LEU A 81 -3.95 -3.66 12.39
C LEU A 81 -4.57 -4.63 11.37
N ASP A 82 -5.72 -4.25 10.79
CA ASP A 82 -6.48 -5.03 9.83
C ASP A 82 -6.29 -4.52 8.40
N GLY A 83 -5.25 -3.73 8.13
CA GLY A 83 -4.93 -3.26 6.79
C GLY A 83 -3.69 -2.40 6.73
N ILE A 84 -3.40 -1.94 5.52
CA ILE A 84 -2.29 -1.04 5.20
C ILE A 84 -2.78 0.10 4.31
N ILE A 85 -2.36 1.32 4.65
CA ILE A 85 -2.50 2.51 3.82
C ILE A 85 -1.23 2.62 2.97
N LEU A 86 -1.41 2.71 1.66
CA LEU A 86 -0.39 2.88 0.65
C LEU A 86 -0.47 4.29 0.09
N SER A 87 0.56 5.09 0.34
CA SER A 87 0.67 6.46 -0.13
C SER A 87 1.77 6.57 -1.18
N TYR A 88 1.46 7.15 -2.32
CA TYR A 88 2.42 7.38 -3.39
C TYR A 88 2.08 8.67 -4.15
N GLN A 89 3.05 9.19 -4.88
CA GLN A 89 2.83 10.32 -5.76
C GLN A 89 2.43 9.81 -7.14
N ASP A 90 1.25 10.18 -7.63
CA ASP A 90 0.85 9.85 -8.98
C ASP A 90 1.76 10.59 -9.98
N LYS A 91 2.26 9.85 -10.98
CA LYS A 91 3.14 10.39 -12.02
C LYS A 91 2.40 11.40 -12.92
N THR A 92 1.08 11.27 -13.04
CA THR A 92 0.25 12.06 -13.95
C THR A 92 -0.19 13.36 -13.31
N SER A 93 -0.84 13.30 -12.14
CA SER A 93 -1.35 14.49 -11.44
C SER A 93 -0.33 15.15 -10.51
N LYS A 94 0.75 14.44 -10.14
CA LYS A 94 1.69 14.81 -9.05
C LYS A 94 1.05 14.91 -7.67
N GLU A 95 -0.21 14.49 -7.54
CA GLU A 95 -0.93 14.49 -6.28
C GLU A 95 -0.54 13.27 -5.44
N LEU A 96 -0.68 13.40 -4.13
CA LEU A 96 -0.53 12.29 -3.20
C LEU A 96 -1.83 11.48 -3.24
N VAL A 97 -1.72 10.23 -3.65
CA VAL A 97 -2.83 9.29 -3.72
C VAL A 97 -2.67 8.26 -2.61
N GLU A 98 -3.80 7.91 -1.99
CA GLU A 98 -3.88 6.89 -0.96
C GLU A 98 -4.77 5.73 -1.42
N VAL A 99 -4.21 4.52 -1.33
CA VAL A 99 -4.90 3.26 -1.55
C VAL A 99 -4.86 2.47 -0.25
N ILE A 100 -6.01 2.03 0.25
CA ILE A 100 -6.10 1.31 1.53
C ILE A 100 -6.51 -0.13 1.25
N ALA A 101 -5.67 -1.08 1.65
CA ALA A 101 -5.95 -2.51 1.56
C ALA A 101 -6.37 -3.06 2.93
N TYR A 102 -7.62 -3.50 3.04
CA TYR A 102 -8.14 -4.12 4.26
C TYR A 102 -7.94 -5.63 4.18
N TYR A 103 -7.21 -6.20 5.14
CA TYR A 103 -6.92 -7.62 5.21
C TYR A 103 -8.17 -8.46 5.47
N LYS A 104 -8.16 -9.69 4.98
CA LYS A 104 -9.18 -10.67 5.34
C LYS A 104 -8.94 -11.13 6.78
N TYR A 105 -10.00 -11.06 7.59
CA TYR A 105 -9.94 -11.45 8.98
C TYR A 105 -9.91 -12.98 9.10
N HIS A 106 -8.80 -13.54 9.57
CA HIS A 106 -8.70 -14.95 9.92
C HIS A 106 -9.05 -15.12 11.39
N ARG A 107 -10.33 -15.37 11.70
CA ARG A 107 -10.71 -15.90 13.01
C ARG A 107 -10.24 -17.36 13.05
N LYS A 108 -9.33 -17.71 13.96
CA LYS A 108 -9.00 -19.10 14.26
C LYS A 108 -10.21 -19.80 14.86
#